data_AF-A0AAN8N4R1-F1
#
_entry.id   AF-A0AAN8N4R1-F1
#
_cell.length_a   1.000
_cell.length_b   1.000
_cell.length_c   1.000
_cell.angle_alpha   90.00
_cell.angle_beta   90.00
_cell.angle_gamma   90.00
#
_symmetry.space_group_name_H-M   'P 1'
#
loop_
_entity.id
_entity.type
_entity.pdbx_description
1 polymer ?
#
loop_
_entity_poly.entity_id
_entity_poly.type
_entity_poly.pdbx_seq_one_letter_code
_entity_poly.pdbx_strand_id
1 'polypeptide(L)'
;MLHTINDLGDPEPCKSILAVLCFTHRPITLKELGALVDLSGFRTNDEVKEVIESCGSFLTLQGSTVSFVHQSANDHLTKEESMKIIFSDGLIERQHEEVVVLHSISAMGDLLRRDICNMRDLGCYIEDIGSAGRDPDPLETIRYCCTYWLDHLCEVRCGGDGGNGELDIDLIRDDGEVHKFLMEHLLHWLEALSIMKSIPGTTLKLVNTLEVSCPKFKIHSLKSTAS
;
A
#
# COMPACT_ATOMS: atom_id res chain seq x y z
N MET A 1 -20.97 16.80 -8.30
CA MET A 1 -20.37 15.74 -7.47
C MET A 1 -18.91 16.04 -7.22
N LEU A 2 -17.99 15.98 -8.20
CA LEU A 2 -16.60 16.41 -8.00
C LEU A 2 -16.45 17.90 -7.61
N HIS A 3 -17.22 18.80 -8.24
CA HIS A 3 -17.25 20.22 -7.86
C HIS A 3 -17.70 20.45 -6.41
N THR A 4 -18.57 19.57 -5.89
CA THR A 4 -19.08 19.65 -4.52
C THR A 4 -18.01 19.32 -3.48
N ILE A 5 -16.99 18.53 -3.85
CA ILE A 5 -15.84 18.26 -2.99
C ILE A 5 -14.97 19.50 -2.88
N ASN A 6 -14.74 20.24 -3.97
CA ASN A 6 -13.98 21.49 -3.95
C ASN A 6 -14.69 22.63 -3.20
N ASP A 7 -16.00 22.52 -2.99
CA ASP A 7 -16.79 23.47 -2.20
C ASP A 7 -16.74 23.16 -0.69
N LEU A 8 -16.07 22.08 -0.26
CA LEU A 8 -15.83 21.77 1.15
C LEU A 8 -14.86 22.80 1.76
N GLY A 9 -15.04 23.09 3.05
CA GLY A 9 -14.18 24.02 3.78
C GLY A 9 -12.71 23.58 3.85
N ASP A 10 -12.46 22.26 3.79
CA ASP A 10 -11.14 21.65 3.62
C ASP A 10 -11.28 20.38 2.77
N PRO A 11 -10.99 20.42 1.46
CA PRO A 11 -11.21 19.29 0.56
C PRO A 11 -10.06 18.27 0.57
N GLU A 12 -8.89 18.63 1.11
CA GLU A 12 -7.65 17.87 0.92
C GLU A 12 -7.67 16.46 1.52
N PRO A 13 -8.22 16.23 2.72
CA PRO A 13 -8.33 14.86 3.23
C PRO A 13 -9.26 13.99 2.37
N CYS A 14 -10.36 14.54 1.86
CA CYS A 14 -11.24 13.79 0.98
C CYS A 14 -10.59 13.48 -0.37
N LYS A 15 -9.88 14.46 -0.97
CA LYS A 15 -9.11 14.23 -2.19
C LYS A 15 -8.05 13.16 -2.00
N SER A 16 -7.31 13.19 -0.88
CA SER A 16 -6.28 12.20 -0.55
C SER A 16 -6.84 10.78 -0.38
N ILE A 17 -7.99 10.65 0.28
CA ILE A 17 -8.67 9.35 0.44
C ILE A 17 -9.16 8.82 -0.91
N LEU A 18 -9.80 9.67 -1.74
CA LEU A 18 -10.26 9.29 -3.07
C LEU A 18 -9.08 8.89 -3.98
N ALA A 19 -8.01 9.69 -3.94
CA ALA A 19 -6.76 9.44 -4.64
C ALA A 19 -6.23 8.04 -4.37
N VAL A 20 -6.01 7.70 -3.09
CA VAL A 20 -5.50 6.38 -2.70
C VAL A 20 -6.46 5.27 -3.12
N LEU A 21 -7.76 5.43 -2.84
CA LEU A 21 -8.75 4.39 -3.12
C LEU A 21 -8.87 4.05 -4.61
N CYS A 22 -8.70 5.02 -5.52
CA CYS A 22 -8.70 4.79 -6.96
C CYS A 22 -7.72 3.70 -7.39
N PHE A 23 -6.55 3.65 -6.77
CA PHE A 23 -5.47 2.72 -7.11
C PHE A 23 -5.49 1.44 -6.26
N THR A 24 -6.34 1.35 -5.23
CA THR A 24 -6.35 0.15 -4.39
C THR A 24 -6.89 -1.09 -5.12
N HIS A 25 -6.14 -2.20 -5.10
CA HIS A 25 -6.58 -3.48 -5.68
C HIS A 25 -7.78 -4.15 -5.00
N ARG A 26 -8.16 -3.70 -3.79
CA ARG A 26 -9.34 -4.18 -3.06
C ARG A 26 -9.86 -3.10 -2.11
N PRO A 27 -11.12 -3.21 -1.66
CA PRO A 27 -11.59 -2.43 -0.50
C PRO A 27 -10.64 -2.54 0.68
N ILE A 28 -10.41 -1.43 1.38
CA ILE A 28 -9.47 -1.31 2.50
C ILE A 28 -10.20 -0.98 3.79
N THR A 29 -9.65 -1.42 4.93
CA THR A 29 -10.20 -1.06 6.23
C THR A 29 -9.77 0.36 6.66
N LEU A 30 -10.46 0.97 7.62
CA LEU A 30 -10.04 2.26 8.22
C LEU A 30 -8.62 2.22 8.80
N LYS A 31 -8.20 1.05 9.34
CA LYS A 31 -6.84 0.87 9.84
C LYS A 31 -5.81 0.84 8.72
N GLU A 32 -6.13 0.14 7.63
CA GLU A 32 -5.29 0.13 6.43
C GLU A 32 -5.23 1.49 5.75
N LEU A 33 -6.35 2.23 5.72
CA LEU A 33 -6.41 3.59 5.19
C LEU A 33 -5.44 4.53 5.94
N GLY A 34 -5.36 4.42 7.27
CA GLY A 34 -4.41 5.19 8.07
C GLY A 34 -2.94 4.86 7.83
N ALA A 35 -2.62 3.73 7.18
CA ALA A 35 -1.27 3.41 6.74
C ALA A 35 -0.94 4.00 5.36
N LEU A 36 -1.96 4.37 4.57
CA LEU A 36 -1.82 4.83 3.19
C LEU A 36 -2.08 6.32 3.01
N VAL A 37 -2.76 6.95 3.97
CA VAL A 37 -3.10 8.37 3.97
C VAL A 37 -2.67 8.96 5.31
N ASP A 38 -2.08 10.15 5.30
CA ASP A 38 -1.82 10.87 6.53
C ASP A 38 -3.15 11.31 7.17
N LEU A 39 -3.54 10.58 8.21
CA LEU A 39 -4.73 10.86 9.01
C LEU A 39 -4.39 11.54 10.34
N SER A 40 -3.15 12.04 10.53
CA SER A 40 -2.70 12.65 11.78
C SER A 40 -3.49 13.90 12.19
N GLY A 41 -4.14 14.55 11.22
CA GLY A 41 -5.07 15.67 11.47
C GLY A 41 -6.36 15.26 12.18
N PHE A 42 -6.72 13.97 12.18
CA PHE A 42 -7.94 13.45 12.78
C PHE A 42 -7.68 12.93 14.20
N ARG A 43 -8.53 13.34 15.15
CA ARG A 43 -8.47 12.93 16.56
C ARG A 43 -9.22 11.63 16.80
N THR A 44 -10.22 11.32 15.99
CA THR A 44 -11.08 10.14 16.18
C THR A 44 -11.41 9.46 14.86
N ASN A 45 -11.75 8.17 14.93
CA ASN A 45 -12.27 7.45 13.76
C ASN A 45 -13.58 8.05 13.24
N ASP A 46 -14.37 8.73 14.08
CA ASP A 46 -15.62 9.33 13.65
C ASP A 46 -15.39 10.54 12.74
N GLU A 47 -14.34 11.33 12.99
CA GLU A 47 -13.93 12.41 12.07
C GLU A 47 -13.47 11.85 10.71
N VAL A 48 -12.77 10.72 10.69
CA VAL A 48 -12.40 10.04 9.43
C VAL A 48 -13.64 9.55 8.67
N LYS A 49 -14.66 9.04 9.39
CA LYS A 49 -15.93 8.62 8.78
C LYS A 49 -16.68 9.81 8.21
N GLU A 50 -16.73 10.94 8.92
CA GLU A 50 -17.36 12.16 8.43
C GLU A 50 -16.71 12.62 7.12
N VAL A 51 -15.39 12.53 6.99
CA VAL A 51 -14.70 12.83 5.73
C VAL A 51 -15.06 11.83 4.62
N ILE A 52 -15.10 10.53 4.92
CA ILE A 52 -15.51 9.52 3.93
C ILE A 52 -16.95 9.75 3.46
N GLU A 53 -17.85 10.11 4.36
CA GLU A 53 -19.24 10.48 4.05
C GLU A 53 -19.31 11.79 3.23
N SER A 54 -18.39 12.74 3.49
CA SER A 54 -18.28 14.00 2.73
C SER A 54 -17.76 13.81 1.30
N CYS A 55 -17.06 12.71 1.02
CA CYS A 55 -16.68 12.33 -0.35
C CYS A 55 -17.88 11.92 -1.22
N GLY A 56 -19.10 12.15 -0.74
CA GLY A 56 -20.34 12.07 -1.49
C GLY A 56 -20.70 10.62 -1.84
N SER A 57 -21.48 10.45 -2.90
CA SER A 57 -21.93 9.13 -3.36
C SER A 57 -20.85 8.30 -4.07
N PHE A 58 -19.57 8.68 -3.96
CA PHE A 58 -18.47 7.90 -4.53
C PHE A 58 -18.07 6.74 -3.62
N LEU A 59 -18.01 6.97 -2.31
CA LEU A 59 -17.54 6.02 -1.33
C LEU A 59 -18.67 5.50 -0.43
N THR A 60 -18.49 4.29 0.09
CA THR A 60 -19.34 3.71 1.12
C THR A 60 -18.47 3.10 2.21
N LEU A 61 -18.94 3.19 3.46
CA LEU A 61 -18.34 2.55 4.60
C LEU A 61 -19.26 1.42 5.08
N GLN A 62 -18.80 0.17 4.93
CA GLN A 62 -19.51 -1.01 5.42
C GLN A 62 -18.73 -1.61 6.59
N GLY A 63 -19.26 -1.43 7.80
CA GLY A 63 -18.54 -1.76 9.03
C GLY A 63 -17.30 -0.86 9.18
N SER A 64 -16.11 -1.44 9.02
CA SER A 64 -14.83 -0.73 9.03
C SER A 64 -14.15 -0.69 7.66
N THR A 65 -14.83 -1.09 6.59
CA THR A 65 -14.26 -1.23 5.24
C THR A 65 -14.79 -0.13 4.34
N VAL A 66 -13.88 0.59 3.70
CA VAL A 66 -14.15 1.65 2.73
C VAL A 66 -14.03 1.08 1.32
N SER A 67 -15.01 1.37 0.48
CA SER A 67 -15.01 0.99 -0.94
C SER A 67 -15.75 2.00 -1.79
N PHE A 68 -15.59 1.90 -3.11
CA PHE A 68 -16.48 2.60 -4.04
C PHE A 68 -17.91 2.04 -3.95
N VAL A 69 -18.90 2.92 -4.10
CA VAL A 69 -20.32 2.54 -4.16
C VAL A 69 -20.59 1.65 -5.39
N HIS A 70 -19.93 1.94 -6.51
CA HIS A 70 -20.03 1.16 -7.75
C HIS A 70 -18.72 1.28 -8.55
N GLN A 71 -18.39 0.27 -9.36
CA GLN A 71 -17.17 0.30 -10.19
C GLN A 71 -17.12 1.54 -11.09
N SER A 72 -18.27 1.99 -11.61
CA SER A 72 -18.36 3.21 -12.43
C SER A 72 -17.95 4.50 -11.70
N ALA A 73 -17.96 4.51 -10.36
CA ALA A 73 -17.44 5.62 -9.59
C ALA A 73 -15.91 5.69 -9.70
N ASN A 74 -15.22 4.56 -9.48
CA ASN A 74 -13.78 4.45 -9.72
C ASN A 74 -13.46 4.81 -11.19
N ASP A 75 -14.16 4.19 -12.15
CA ASP A 75 -13.94 4.44 -13.60
C ASP A 75 -14.20 5.90 -14.00
N HIS A 76 -14.98 6.66 -13.23
CA HIS A 76 -15.20 8.08 -13.46
C HIS A 76 -14.08 8.94 -12.89
N LEU A 77 -13.57 8.59 -11.71
CA LEU A 77 -12.50 9.32 -11.03
C LEU A 77 -11.12 9.06 -11.65
N THR A 78 -10.93 7.91 -12.29
CA THR A 78 -9.72 7.55 -13.03
C THR A 78 -9.67 8.12 -14.45
N LYS A 79 -10.66 8.93 -14.87
CA LYS A 79 -10.57 9.70 -16.12
C LYS A 79 -9.67 10.90 -15.92
N GLU A 80 -8.86 11.21 -16.92
CA GLU A 80 -7.88 12.31 -16.91
C GLU A 80 -8.45 13.66 -16.42
N GLU A 81 -9.71 13.96 -16.74
CA GLU A 81 -10.40 15.18 -16.31
C GLU A 81 -10.72 15.19 -14.81
N SER A 82 -11.15 14.05 -14.26
CA SER A 82 -11.44 13.88 -12.84
C SER A 82 -10.15 13.78 -12.03
N MET A 83 -9.15 13.10 -12.59
CA MET A 83 -7.80 13.01 -12.04
C MET A 83 -7.24 14.43 -11.83
N LYS A 84 -7.30 15.33 -12.82
CA LYS A 84 -6.85 16.73 -12.66
C LYS A 84 -7.54 17.52 -11.54
N ILE A 85 -8.76 17.13 -11.16
CA ILE A 85 -9.52 17.79 -10.09
C ILE A 85 -9.10 17.23 -8.72
N ILE A 86 -8.99 15.91 -8.59
CA ILE A 86 -8.58 15.22 -7.36
C ILE A 86 -7.08 15.47 -7.07
N PHE A 87 -6.27 15.51 -8.11
CA PHE A 87 -4.82 15.66 -8.09
C PHE A 87 -4.40 17.09 -8.48
N SER A 88 -5.11 18.09 -7.94
CA SER A 88 -4.93 19.51 -8.30
C SER A 88 -3.60 20.12 -7.79
N ASP A 89 -2.85 19.40 -6.96
CA ASP A 89 -1.53 19.78 -6.43
C ASP A 89 -0.37 19.67 -7.45
N GLY A 90 -0.68 19.41 -8.72
CA GLY A 90 0.32 19.29 -9.78
C GLY A 90 1.03 17.94 -9.80
N LEU A 91 0.57 16.99 -8.96
CA LEU A 91 1.00 15.61 -9.00
C LEU A 91 0.30 14.87 -10.16
N ILE A 92 1.06 14.17 -11.00
CA ILE A 92 0.53 13.31 -12.07
C ILE A 92 0.12 11.97 -11.45
N GLU A 93 -0.82 11.24 -12.06
CA GLU A 93 -1.31 9.92 -11.64
C GLU A 93 -0.19 8.97 -11.12
N ARG A 94 0.96 8.95 -11.81
CA ARG A 94 2.15 8.16 -11.42
C ARG A 94 2.69 8.50 -10.04
N GLN A 95 2.65 9.78 -9.65
CA GLN A 95 3.14 10.23 -8.34
C GLN A 95 2.18 9.80 -7.22
N HIS A 96 0.91 9.52 -7.52
CA HIS A 96 -0.02 8.99 -6.51
C HIS A 96 0.19 7.51 -6.24
N GLU A 97 0.43 6.70 -7.28
CA GLU A 97 0.84 5.30 -7.09
C GLU A 97 2.20 5.22 -6.36
N GLU A 98 3.14 6.11 -6.66
CA GLU A 98 4.41 6.23 -5.94
C GLU A 98 4.22 6.59 -4.47
N VAL A 99 3.33 7.53 -4.15
CA VAL A 99 2.97 7.86 -2.76
C VAL A 99 2.41 6.64 -2.03
N VAL A 100 1.60 5.82 -2.68
CA VAL A 100 1.10 4.56 -2.10
C VAL A 100 2.25 3.59 -1.80
N VAL A 101 3.25 3.49 -2.66
CA VAL A 101 4.48 2.71 -2.39
C VAL A 101 5.22 3.26 -1.18
N LEU A 102 5.50 4.56 -1.16
CA LEU A 102 6.25 5.24 -0.10
C LEU A 102 5.56 5.12 1.27
N HIS A 103 4.26 5.40 1.32
CA HIS A 103 3.48 5.22 2.55
C HIS A 103 3.45 3.77 3.00
N SER A 104 3.32 2.82 2.05
CA SER A 104 3.35 1.39 2.38
C SER A 104 4.67 0.95 3.00
N ILE A 105 5.81 1.33 2.41
CA ILE A 105 7.12 0.95 2.95
C ILE A 105 7.43 1.67 4.26
N SER A 106 6.98 2.92 4.43
CA SER A 106 7.12 3.67 5.69
C SER A 106 6.32 3.00 6.81
N ALA A 107 5.02 2.77 6.60
CA ALA A 107 4.15 2.14 7.60
C ALA A 107 4.61 0.73 7.97
N MET A 108 5.10 -0.03 6.98
CA MET A 108 5.73 -1.32 7.25
C MET A 108 7.04 -1.17 8.01
N GLY A 109 7.90 -0.20 7.70
CA GLY A 109 9.15 0.05 8.44
C GLY A 109 8.90 0.33 9.92
N ASP A 110 7.87 1.09 10.24
CA ASP A 110 7.51 1.45 11.62
C ASP A 110 6.95 0.27 12.43
N LEU A 111 6.29 -0.69 11.78
CA LEU A 111 5.53 -1.75 12.45
C LEU A 111 6.14 -3.16 12.33
N LEU A 112 6.80 -3.45 11.22
CA LEU A 112 7.46 -4.74 10.98
C LEU A 112 8.67 -4.88 11.88
N ARG A 113 8.65 -5.94 12.67
CA ARG A 113 9.75 -6.37 13.52
C ARG A 113 9.84 -7.87 13.53
N ARG A 114 11.01 -8.39 13.88
CA ARG A 114 11.19 -9.81 14.13
C ARG A 114 10.19 -10.29 15.16
N ASP A 115 9.58 -11.43 14.88
CA ASP A 115 8.57 -12.01 15.77
C ASP A 115 7.41 -11.04 16.02
N ILE A 116 6.85 -10.46 14.93
CA ILE A 116 5.74 -9.49 15.01
C ILE A 116 4.52 -10.07 15.72
N CYS A 117 4.44 -11.39 15.69
CA CYS A 117 3.43 -12.19 16.32
C CYS A 117 3.82 -12.65 17.74
N ASN A 118 4.94 -12.24 18.35
CA ASN A 118 5.36 -12.66 19.70
C ASN A 118 5.28 -14.20 19.92
N MET A 119 5.59 -14.96 18.88
CA MET A 119 5.75 -16.40 18.86
C MET A 119 7.07 -16.69 19.56
N ARG A 120 6.97 -16.89 20.88
CA ARG A 120 8.09 -17.24 21.79
C ARG A 120 8.96 -18.41 21.30
N ASP A 121 8.51 -19.17 20.30
CA ASP A 121 9.27 -20.23 19.63
C ASP A 121 9.16 -20.12 18.10
N LEU A 122 10.31 -19.94 17.43
CA LEU A 122 10.45 -19.75 15.97
C LEU A 122 10.21 -21.03 15.15
N GLY A 123 9.79 -22.12 15.80
CA GLY A 123 9.52 -23.43 15.19
C GLY A 123 8.05 -23.85 15.18
N CYS A 124 7.11 -22.97 15.53
CA CYS A 124 5.68 -23.29 15.47
C CYS A 124 5.18 -23.34 14.02
N TYR A 125 4.31 -24.30 13.70
CA TYR A 125 3.74 -24.42 12.36
C TYR A 125 2.75 -23.27 12.11
N ILE A 126 2.75 -22.72 10.90
CA ILE A 126 1.81 -21.65 10.48
C ILE A 126 0.34 -22.08 10.66
N GLU A 127 0.09 -23.39 10.61
CA GLU A 127 -1.20 -24.03 10.87
C GLU A 127 -1.66 -23.86 12.34
N ASP A 128 -0.73 -23.87 13.28
CA ASP A 128 -0.98 -23.63 14.71
C ASP A 128 -1.21 -22.15 15.02
N ILE A 129 -0.71 -21.25 14.16
CA ILE A 129 -0.91 -19.79 14.27
C ILE A 129 -2.34 -19.39 13.87
N GLY A 130 -2.88 -20.04 12.82
CA GLY A 130 -4.20 -19.68 12.24
C GLY A 130 -5.42 -20.05 13.10
N SER A 131 -5.23 -20.84 14.16
CA SER A 131 -6.29 -21.31 15.05
C SER A 131 -6.37 -20.56 16.38
N ALA A 132 -5.32 -19.81 16.75
CA ALA A 132 -5.36 -18.87 17.86
C ALA A 132 -5.76 -17.48 17.33
N GLY A 133 -7.06 -17.17 17.40
CA GLY A 133 -7.56 -15.82 17.14
C GLY A 133 -6.75 -14.79 17.94
N ARG A 134 -5.92 -14.01 17.23
CA ARG A 134 -5.10 -12.96 17.85
C ARG A 134 -5.93 -11.70 17.80
N ASP A 135 -6.48 -11.35 18.95
CA ASP A 135 -7.11 -10.06 19.17
C ASP A 135 -6.18 -9.24 20.10
N PRO A 136 -5.59 -8.13 19.61
CA PRO A 136 -5.67 -7.62 18.24
C PRO A 136 -4.70 -8.33 17.27
N ASP A 137 -5.05 -8.34 15.99
CA ASP A 137 -4.21 -8.82 14.91
C ASP A 137 -3.07 -7.82 14.66
N PRO A 138 -1.79 -8.21 14.84
CA PRO A 138 -0.67 -7.28 14.75
C PRO A 138 -0.41 -6.78 13.33
N LEU A 139 -0.97 -7.43 12.31
CA LEU A 139 -0.82 -7.03 10.91
C LEU A 139 -2.00 -6.21 10.40
N GLU A 140 -3.06 -6.02 11.17
CA GLU A 140 -4.33 -5.42 10.69
C GLU A 140 -4.13 -4.06 9.99
N THR A 141 -3.26 -3.21 10.52
CA THR A 141 -2.93 -1.89 9.96
C THR A 141 -2.11 -1.96 8.67
N ILE A 142 -1.17 -2.90 8.58
CA ILE A 142 -0.22 -2.99 7.45
C ILE A 142 -0.51 -4.14 6.49
N ARG A 143 -1.63 -4.85 6.67
CA ARG A 143 -1.98 -6.05 5.91
C ARG A 143 -2.06 -5.73 4.42
N TYR A 144 -2.76 -4.65 4.06
CA TYR A 144 -2.80 -4.16 2.69
C TYR A 144 -1.40 -3.85 2.15
N CYS A 145 -0.61 -3.06 2.89
CA CYS A 145 0.75 -2.67 2.51
C CYS A 145 1.62 -3.91 2.26
N CYS A 146 1.63 -4.86 3.20
CA CYS A 146 2.40 -6.10 3.10
C CYS A 146 2.02 -6.92 1.86
N THR A 147 0.74 -6.92 1.47
CA THR A 147 0.25 -7.69 0.31
C THR A 147 0.55 -7.00 -1.02
N TYR A 148 0.34 -5.68 -1.12
CA TYR A 148 0.21 -4.99 -2.41
C TYR A 148 1.29 -3.95 -2.72
N TRP A 149 2.20 -3.60 -1.81
CA TRP A 149 3.21 -2.56 -2.09
C TRP A 149 4.08 -2.88 -3.33
N LEU A 150 4.38 -4.17 -3.58
CA LEU A 150 5.10 -4.61 -4.77
C LEU A 150 4.26 -4.53 -6.05
N ASP A 151 2.93 -4.69 -5.95
CA ASP A 151 2.03 -4.54 -7.08
C ASP A 151 2.03 -3.09 -7.55
N HIS A 152 1.82 -2.15 -6.63
CA HIS A 152 1.95 -0.70 -6.87
C HIS A 152 3.31 -0.34 -7.48
N LEU A 153 4.41 -0.87 -6.93
CA LEU A 153 5.75 -0.66 -7.48
C LEU A 153 5.90 -1.17 -8.92
N CYS A 154 5.23 -2.27 -9.27
CA CYS A 154 5.24 -2.79 -10.64
C CYS A 154 4.39 -1.94 -11.59
N GLU A 155 3.29 -1.38 -11.12
CA GLU A 155 2.38 -0.53 -11.91
C GLU A 155 3.03 0.82 -12.23
N VAL A 156 3.65 1.46 -11.24
CA VAL A 156 4.49 2.66 -11.43
C VAL A 156 5.56 2.41 -12.50
N ARG A 157 6.14 1.20 -12.53
CA ARG A 157 7.16 0.82 -13.52
C ARG A 157 6.60 0.57 -14.92
N CYS A 158 5.39 0.03 -15.02
CA CYS A 158 4.79 -0.40 -16.29
C CYS A 158 3.89 0.67 -16.95
N GLY A 159 3.40 1.67 -16.21
CA GLY A 159 2.49 2.74 -16.68
C GLY A 159 3.12 3.81 -17.58
N GLY A 160 4.29 3.54 -18.15
CA GLY A 160 5.02 4.40 -19.08
C GLY A 160 4.51 4.32 -20.52
N ASP A 161 3.51 5.11 -20.91
CA ASP A 161 3.21 5.30 -22.35
C ASP A 161 4.39 6.00 -23.02
N GLY A 162 5.08 5.29 -23.91
CA GLY A 162 6.27 5.76 -24.62
C GLY A 162 7.55 5.67 -23.79
N GLY A 163 8.48 4.82 -24.24
CA GLY A 163 9.81 4.69 -23.64
C GLY A 163 10.45 6.06 -23.38
N ASN A 164 11.08 6.18 -22.20
CA ASN A 164 11.74 7.36 -21.62
C ASN A 164 10.94 8.13 -20.55
N GLY A 165 9.94 7.53 -19.91
CA GLY A 165 9.64 7.92 -18.54
C GLY A 165 10.87 7.58 -17.70
N GLU A 166 11.74 8.55 -17.43
CA GLU A 166 12.73 8.42 -16.37
C GLU A 166 11.94 7.91 -15.16
N LEU A 167 12.23 6.68 -14.75
CA LEU A 167 11.89 6.21 -13.42
C LEU A 167 12.20 7.37 -12.46
N ASP A 168 11.50 7.50 -11.34
CA ASP A 168 12.26 8.01 -10.20
C ASP A 168 13.28 6.91 -9.87
N ILE A 169 14.38 6.91 -10.63
CA ILE A 169 15.50 5.99 -10.50
C ILE A 169 15.94 6.03 -9.04
N ASP A 170 15.78 7.18 -8.37
CA ASP A 170 16.18 7.36 -7.00
C ASP A 170 15.33 6.56 -5.99
N LEU A 171 14.07 6.21 -6.31
CA LEU A 171 13.23 5.38 -5.43
C LEU A 171 13.78 3.94 -5.29
N ILE A 172 14.24 3.36 -6.40
CA ILE A 172 14.57 1.92 -6.48
C ILE A 172 16.08 1.66 -6.72
N ARG A 173 16.88 2.70 -6.95
CA ARG A 173 18.34 2.58 -7.07
C ARG A 173 18.94 2.15 -5.73
N ASP A 174 20.18 1.66 -5.80
CA ASP A 174 21.04 1.56 -4.63
C ASP A 174 20.95 2.83 -3.76
N ASP A 175 20.69 2.62 -2.48
CA ASP A 175 20.49 3.67 -1.46
C ASP A 175 19.19 4.49 -1.61
N GLY A 176 18.27 4.08 -2.48
CA GLY A 176 16.89 4.56 -2.55
C GLY A 176 15.99 4.00 -1.44
N GLU A 177 14.78 4.55 -1.28
CA GLU A 177 13.86 4.18 -0.19
C GLU A 177 13.45 2.71 -0.23
N VAL A 178 13.17 2.16 -1.42
CA VAL A 178 12.84 0.72 -1.57
C VAL A 178 14.06 -0.14 -1.21
N HIS A 179 15.26 0.27 -1.61
CA HIS A 179 16.48 -0.46 -1.29
C HIS A 179 16.75 -0.46 0.22
N LYS A 180 16.64 0.69 0.89
CA LYS A 180 16.79 0.80 2.36
C LYS A 180 15.78 -0.08 3.09
N PHE A 181 14.51 0.01 2.71
CA PHE A 181 13.45 -0.81 3.29
C PHE A 181 13.75 -2.30 3.14
N LEU A 182 14.17 -2.76 1.95
CA LEU A 182 14.49 -4.17 1.73
C LEU A 182 15.74 -4.62 2.50
N MET A 183 16.75 -3.76 2.63
CA MET A 183 17.94 -4.06 3.43
C MET A 183 17.61 -4.26 4.91
N GLU A 184 16.63 -3.54 5.45
CA GLU A 184 16.28 -3.58 6.88
C GLU A 184 15.15 -4.55 7.20
N HIS A 185 14.10 -4.61 6.37
CA HIS A 185 12.84 -5.27 6.70
C HIS A 185 12.47 -6.46 5.79
N LEU A 186 13.30 -6.88 4.82
CA LEU A 186 12.96 -8.00 3.93
C LEU A 186 12.54 -9.26 4.70
N LEU A 187 13.29 -9.65 5.73
CA LEU A 187 12.96 -10.85 6.51
C LEU A 187 11.70 -10.68 7.36
N HIS A 188 11.50 -9.49 7.94
CA HIS A 188 10.30 -9.16 8.71
C HIS A 188 9.04 -9.18 7.83
N TRP A 189 9.18 -8.69 6.59
CA TRP A 189 8.10 -8.71 5.62
C TRP A 189 7.80 -10.13 5.12
N LEU A 190 8.82 -10.96 4.87
CA LEU A 190 8.62 -12.38 4.54
C LEU A 190 7.96 -13.15 5.70
N GLU A 191 8.30 -12.85 6.95
CA GLU A 191 7.63 -13.38 8.14
C GLU A 191 6.14 -13.01 8.12
N ALA A 192 5.81 -11.73 7.90
CA ALA A 192 4.43 -11.27 7.78
C ALA A 192 3.67 -11.97 6.65
N LEU A 193 4.25 -12.07 5.44
CA LEU A 193 3.65 -12.80 4.32
C LEU A 193 3.39 -14.27 4.65
N SER A 194 4.29 -14.90 5.42
CA SER A 194 4.14 -16.29 5.87
C SER A 194 2.95 -16.45 6.80
N ILE A 195 2.82 -15.55 7.78
CA ILE A 195 1.67 -15.48 8.68
C ILE A 195 0.37 -15.30 7.91
N MET A 196 0.38 -14.47 6.86
CA MET A 196 -0.78 -14.22 6.00
C MET A 196 -1.03 -15.32 4.96
N LYS A 197 -0.16 -16.33 4.84
CA LYS A 197 -0.21 -17.38 3.81
C LYS A 197 -0.20 -16.83 2.37
N SER A 198 0.49 -15.70 2.14
CA SER A 198 0.49 -14.94 0.87
C SER A 198 1.81 -15.02 0.09
N ILE A 199 2.72 -15.93 0.45
CA ILE A 199 4.09 -16.00 -0.12
C ILE A 199 4.16 -16.31 -1.63
N PRO A 200 3.47 -17.32 -2.20
CA PRO A 200 3.88 -17.93 -3.47
C PRO A 200 3.84 -17.02 -4.71
N GLY A 201 3.01 -15.97 -4.71
CA GLY A 201 2.93 -14.99 -5.80
C GLY A 201 3.86 -13.79 -5.62
N THR A 202 4.14 -13.42 -4.38
CA THR A 202 4.86 -12.19 -4.02
C THR A 202 6.38 -12.34 -4.14
N THR A 203 6.91 -13.55 -3.90
CA THR A 203 8.35 -13.83 -4.00
C THR A 203 8.89 -13.77 -5.44
N LEU A 204 8.09 -14.19 -6.44
CA LEU A 204 8.47 -14.08 -7.85
C LEU A 204 8.56 -12.61 -8.30
N LYS A 205 7.59 -11.78 -7.88
CA LYS A 205 7.61 -10.33 -8.16
C LYS A 205 8.81 -9.64 -7.53
N LEU A 206 9.15 -10.03 -6.29
CA LEU A 206 10.32 -9.51 -5.58
C LEU A 206 11.61 -9.83 -6.34
N VAL A 207 11.82 -11.09 -6.73
CA VAL A 207 13.06 -11.51 -7.43
C VAL A 207 13.22 -10.71 -8.73
N ASN A 208 12.16 -10.59 -9.52
CA ASN A 208 12.20 -9.80 -10.75
C ASN A 208 12.49 -8.31 -10.49
N THR A 209 11.94 -7.75 -9.42
CA THR A 209 12.16 -6.33 -9.06
C THR A 209 13.61 -6.11 -8.58
N LEU A 210 14.14 -7.01 -7.75
CA LEU A 210 15.51 -6.94 -7.24
C LEU A 210 16.55 -7.14 -8.34
N GLU A 211 16.33 -8.08 -9.27
CA GLU A 211 17.24 -8.34 -10.40
C GLU A 211 17.38 -7.13 -11.34
N VAL A 212 16.34 -6.30 -11.46
CA VAL A 212 16.33 -5.14 -12.35
C VAL A 212 16.84 -3.87 -11.64
N SER A 213 16.57 -3.71 -10.35
CA SER A 213 16.73 -2.41 -9.68
C SER A 213 17.96 -2.28 -8.78
N CYS A 214 18.53 -3.38 -8.28
CA CYS A 214 19.63 -3.30 -7.32
C CYS A 214 20.77 -4.29 -7.67
N PRO A 215 21.77 -3.90 -8.48
CA PRO A 215 22.92 -4.76 -8.81
C PRO A 215 23.73 -5.21 -7.59
N LYS A 216 23.70 -4.41 -6.50
CA LYS A 216 24.32 -4.75 -5.22
C LYS A 216 23.51 -5.74 -4.40
N PHE A 217 22.20 -5.82 -4.62
CA PHE A 217 21.32 -6.78 -3.93
C PHE A 217 21.45 -8.14 -4.60
N LYS A 218 22.65 -8.72 -4.53
CA LYS A 218 22.86 -10.07 -5.03
C LYS A 218 22.23 -11.05 -4.05
N ILE A 219 21.11 -11.63 -4.46
CA ILE A 219 20.50 -12.80 -3.81
C ILE A 219 21.42 -14.02 -4.04
N HIS A 220 22.65 -13.99 -3.54
CA HIS A 220 23.57 -15.12 -3.61
C HIS A 220 23.19 -16.27 -2.67
N SER A 221 22.07 -16.16 -1.93
CA SER A 221 21.68 -17.16 -0.92
C SER A 221 20.39 -17.93 -1.19
N LEU A 222 19.69 -17.74 -2.32
CA LEU A 222 18.47 -18.52 -2.62
C LEU A 222 18.61 -19.52 -3.77
N LYS A 223 19.73 -19.54 -4.50
CA LYS A 223 19.99 -20.52 -5.57
C LYS A 223 20.79 -21.76 -5.12
N SER A 224 21.06 -21.93 -3.81
CA SER A 224 21.81 -23.09 -3.31
C SER A 224 21.04 -23.80 -2.19
N THR A 225 20.03 -24.58 -2.57
CA THR A 225 19.51 -25.76 -1.85
C THR A 225 18.37 -26.38 -2.65
N ALA A 226 18.66 -26.75 -3.89
CA ALA A 226 17.88 -27.75 -4.62
C ALA A 226 18.89 -28.62 -5.36
N SER A 227 19.54 -29.49 -4.59
CA SER A 227 20.30 -30.65 -5.04
C SER A 227 19.78 -31.86 -4.29
#